data_AF-A0A918DXK3-F1
#
_entry.id   AF-A0A918DXK3-F1
#
_cell.length_a   1.000
_cell.length_b   1.000
_cell.length_c   1.000
_cell.angle_alpha   90.00
_cell.angle_beta   90.00
_cell.angle_gamma   90.00
#
_symmetry.space_group_name_H-M   'P 1'
#
loop_
_entity.id
_entity.type
_entity.pdbx_description
1 polymer ?
#
loop_
_entity_poly.entity_id
_entity_poly.type
_entity_poly.pdbx_seq_one_letter_code
_entity_poly.pdbx_strand_id
1 'polypeptide(L)'
;MPRWDIDTGGVRAVVTRTGAVAEHLERQAGDYGQHLESAAKSAGTLSRGGGVSEGGLVAVALAEFAEATRGRLRFVATRSGRSLAGAVDATTAYVNGDLEMAANAQREALTAPVVDAPGSGGSGGQAR
;
A
#
# COMPACT_ATOMS: atom_id res chain seq x y z
N MET A 1 24.39 21.46 -20.03
CA MET A 1 23.44 20.35 -20.21
C MET A 1 23.09 19.81 -18.83
N PRO A 2 21.81 19.57 -18.51
CA PRO A 2 21.46 18.92 -17.25
C PRO A 2 22.24 17.60 -17.16
N ARG A 3 22.73 17.24 -15.96
CA ARG A 3 23.44 15.96 -15.75
C ARG A 3 22.53 14.74 -15.99
N TRP A 4 21.23 14.96 -16.07
CA TRP A 4 20.20 13.92 -16.18
C TRP A 4 19.68 13.89 -17.60
N ASP A 5 19.68 12.72 -18.20
CA ASP A 5 19.05 12.43 -19.48
C ASP A 5 17.81 11.57 -19.21
N ILE A 6 16.68 12.24 -18.94
CA ILE A 6 15.41 11.56 -18.64
C ILE A 6 14.69 11.28 -19.96
N ASP A 7 14.52 9.99 -20.28
CA ASP A 7 13.58 9.54 -21.30
C ASP A 7 12.14 9.68 -20.79
N THR A 8 11.51 10.81 -21.11
CA THR A 8 10.15 11.15 -20.68
C THR A 8 9.10 10.18 -21.25
N GLY A 9 9.34 9.64 -22.45
CA GLY A 9 8.49 8.63 -23.08
C GLY A 9 8.58 7.29 -22.36
N GLY A 10 9.81 6.88 -22.03
CA GLY A 10 10.09 5.69 -21.22
C GLY A 10 9.47 5.77 -19.84
N VAL A 11 9.61 6.90 -19.13
CA VAL A 11 8.97 7.09 -17.82
C VAL A 11 7.46 6.98 -17.91
N ARG A 12 6.83 7.62 -18.90
CA ARG A 12 5.38 7.52 -19.11
C ARG A 12 4.94 6.06 -19.30
N ALA A 13 5.67 5.29 -20.11
CA ALA A 13 5.35 3.88 -20.35
C ALA A 13 5.43 3.04 -19.05
N VAL A 14 6.46 3.25 -18.23
CA VAL A 14 6.62 2.57 -16.94
C VAL A 14 5.53 2.98 -15.96
N VAL A 15 5.24 4.28 -15.83
CA VAL A 15 4.19 4.78 -14.93
C VAL A 15 2.82 4.21 -15.32
N THR A 16 2.47 4.20 -16.61
CA THR A 16 1.21 3.61 -17.07
C THR A 16 1.12 2.12 -16.76
N ARG A 17 2.17 1.35 -17.05
CA ARG A 17 2.19 -0.09 -16.79
C ARG A 17 2.08 -0.40 -15.30
N THR A 18 2.85 0.32 -14.48
CA THR A 18 2.84 0.10 -13.02
C THR A 18 1.54 0.58 -12.38
N GLY A 19 0.93 1.66 -12.89
CA GLY A 19 -0.40 2.11 -12.46
C GLY A 19 -1.47 1.04 -12.68
N ALA A 20 -1.46 0.37 -13.85
CA ALA A 20 -2.37 -0.75 -14.12
C ALA A 20 -2.15 -1.93 -13.14
N VAL A 21 -0.88 -2.23 -12.79
CA VAL A 21 -0.57 -3.27 -11.79
C VAL A 21 -1.02 -2.86 -10.39
N ALA A 22 -0.90 -1.58 -10.02
CA ALA A 22 -1.38 -1.07 -8.74
C ALA A 22 -2.90 -1.21 -8.60
N GLU A 23 -3.66 -0.93 -9.67
CA GLU A 23 -5.12 -1.15 -9.71
C GLU A 23 -5.47 -2.63 -9.47
N HIS A 24 -4.72 -3.57 -10.07
CA HIS A 24 -4.90 -5.00 -9.81
C HIS A 24 -4.59 -5.37 -8.35
N LEU A 25 -3.58 -4.76 -7.73
CA LEU A 25 -3.24 -5.00 -6.34
C LEU A 25 -4.33 -4.52 -5.39
N GLU A 26 -4.93 -3.36 -5.65
CA GLU A 26 -6.07 -2.83 -4.87
C GLU A 26 -7.29 -3.75 -4.95
N ARG A 27 -7.60 -4.24 -6.16
CA ARG A 27 -8.67 -5.22 -6.37
C ARG A 27 -8.43 -6.51 -5.58
N GLN A 28 -7.21 -7.06 -5.68
CA GLN A 28 -6.82 -8.27 -4.94
C GLN A 28 -6.84 -8.07 -3.42
N ALA A 29 -6.50 -6.88 -2.92
CA ALA A 29 -6.63 -6.56 -1.49
C ALA A 29 -8.09 -6.55 -1.03
N GLY A 30 -9.02 -6.11 -1.88
CA GLY A 30 -10.46 -6.22 -1.64
C GLY A 30 -10.93 -7.67 -1.60
N ASP A 31 -10.55 -8.46 -2.61
CA ASP A 31 -10.89 -9.88 -2.72
C ASP A 31 -10.32 -10.69 -1.54
N TYR A 32 -9.12 -10.36 -1.08
CA TYR A 32 -8.47 -10.99 0.07
C TYR A 32 -9.34 -10.94 1.34
N GLY A 33 -9.98 -9.81 1.63
CA GLY A 33 -10.90 -9.68 2.77
C GLY A 33 -12.13 -10.57 2.62
N GLN A 34 -12.71 -10.61 1.42
CA GLN A 34 -13.88 -11.45 1.12
C GLN A 34 -13.55 -12.95 1.20
N HIS A 35 -12.36 -13.34 0.72
CA HIS A 35 -11.89 -14.72 0.80
C HIS A 35 -11.64 -15.16 2.23
N LEU A 36 -11.09 -14.29 3.08
CA LEU A 36 -10.90 -14.58 4.51
C LEU A 36 -12.23 -14.73 5.24
N GLU A 37 -13.21 -13.86 4.97
CA GLU A 37 -14.55 -13.97 5.54
C GLU A 37 -15.25 -15.26 5.09
N SER A 38 -15.16 -15.59 3.81
CA SER A 38 -15.71 -16.82 3.25
C SER A 38 -15.06 -18.06 3.89
N ALA A 39 -13.74 -18.08 4.00
CA ALA A 39 -13.00 -19.16 4.65
C ALA A 39 -13.36 -19.30 6.14
N ALA A 40 -13.52 -18.18 6.86
CA ALA A 40 -13.94 -18.16 8.26
C ALA A 40 -15.33 -18.78 8.44
N LYS A 41 -16.28 -18.48 7.54
CA LYS A 41 -17.62 -19.07 7.52
C LYS A 41 -17.59 -20.57 7.18
N SER A 42 -16.74 -20.98 6.23
CA SER A 42 -16.61 -22.38 5.82
C SER A 42 -15.88 -23.27 6.82
N ALA A 43 -15.06 -22.70 7.72
CA ALA A 43 -14.27 -23.47 8.69
C ALA A 43 -15.09 -24.10 9.84
N GLY A 44 -16.42 -23.91 9.82
CA GLY A 44 -17.34 -24.51 10.79
C GLY A 44 -17.43 -23.73 12.10
N THR A 45 -18.50 -23.97 12.85
CA THR A 45 -18.77 -23.34 14.15
C THR A 45 -18.29 -24.23 15.28
N LEU A 46 -17.69 -23.63 16.33
CA LEU A 46 -17.42 -24.36 17.57
C LEU A 46 -18.55 -24.07 18.55
N SER A 47 -19.33 -25.09 18.88
CA SER A 47 -20.29 -25.01 19.99
C SER A 47 -19.54 -25.21 21.31
N ARG A 48 -19.19 -24.12 21.99
CA ARG A 48 -18.70 -24.18 23.37
C ARG A 48 -19.90 -24.09 24.31
N GLY A 49 -20.45 -25.25 24.66
CA GLY A 49 -21.28 -25.44 25.86
C GLY A 49 -22.44 -24.45 26.08
N GLY A 50 -23.18 -24.06 25.03
CA GLY A 50 -24.43 -23.30 25.18
C GLY A 50 -24.66 -22.17 24.18
N GLY A 51 -23.71 -21.85 23.29
CA GLY A 51 -23.89 -20.85 22.24
C GLY A 51 -23.15 -21.21 20.96
N VAL A 52 -23.83 -21.10 19.82
CA VAL A 52 -23.22 -21.24 18.49
C VAL A 52 -22.59 -19.89 18.13
N SER A 53 -21.27 -19.81 18.14
CA SER A 53 -20.56 -18.68 17.55
C SER A 53 -20.35 -18.98 16.06
N GLU A 54 -20.85 -18.13 15.16
CA GLU A 54 -20.50 -18.21 13.74
C GLU A 54 -18.98 -18.02 13.58
N GLY A 55 -18.30 -19.03 13.03
CA GLY A 55 -16.83 -19.08 12.95
C GLY A 55 -16.16 -19.63 14.21
N GLY A 56 -15.62 -20.86 14.13
CA GLY A 56 -14.81 -21.46 15.18
C GLY A 56 -13.43 -20.79 15.34
N LEU A 57 -12.49 -21.48 16.01
CA LEU A 57 -11.12 -20.98 16.26
C LEU A 57 -10.39 -20.53 14.97
N VAL A 58 -10.70 -21.13 13.84
CA VAL A 58 -10.14 -20.77 12.53
C VAL A 58 -10.60 -19.36 12.09
N ALA A 59 -11.84 -18.96 12.37
CA ALA A 59 -12.31 -17.62 12.07
C ALA A 59 -11.55 -16.54 12.86
N VAL A 60 -11.26 -16.82 14.14
CA VAL A 60 -10.46 -15.94 14.99
C VAL A 60 -9.03 -15.81 14.45
N ALA A 61 -8.40 -16.94 14.09
CA ALA A 61 -7.05 -16.93 13.52
C ALA A 61 -6.98 -16.19 12.17
N LEU A 62 -8.00 -16.33 11.32
CA LEU A 62 -8.09 -15.61 10.05
C LEU A 62 -8.30 -14.10 10.27
N ALA A 63 -9.08 -13.70 11.29
CA ALA A 63 -9.25 -12.30 11.65
C ALA A 63 -7.92 -11.66 12.13
N GLU A 64 -7.17 -12.35 12.99
CA GLU A 64 -5.84 -11.88 13.43
C GLU A 64 -4.84 -11.82 12.27
N PHE A 65 -4.84 -12.82 11.39
CA PHE A 65 -4.00 -12.82 10.19
C PHE A 65 -4.36 -11.67 9.23
N ALA A 66 -5.65 -11.39 9.06
CA ALA A 66 -6.15 -10.27 8.27
C ALA A 66 -5.63 -8.93 8.82
N GLU A 67 -5.78 -8.71 10.14
CA GLU A 67 -5.32 -7.49 10.80
C GLU A 67 -3.81 -7.31 10.68
N ALA A 68 -3.04 -8.37 10.93
CA ALA A 68 -1.58 -8.34 10.84
C ALA A 68 -1.09 -8.03 9.40
N THR A 69 -1.83 -8.49 8.39
CA THR A 69 -1.43 -8.34 6.98
C THR A 69 -1.91 -7.01 6.38
N ARG A 70 -2.99 -6.44 6.91
CA ARG A 70 -3.60 -5.19 6.39
C ARG A 70 -2.62 -4.01 6.38
N GLY A 71 -1.84 -3.83 7.45
CA GLY A 71 -0.83 -2.78 7.52
C GLY A 71 0.25 -2.91 6.43
N ARG A 72 0.67 -4.15 6.15
CA ARG A 72 1.67 -4.45 5.10
C ARG A 72 1.13 -4.19 3.70
N LEU A 73 -0.12 -4.59 3.43
CA LEU A 73 -0.78 -4.34 2.15
C LEU A 73 -0.91 -2.83 1.88
N ARG A 74 -1.35 -2.06 2.89
CA ARG A 74 -1.40 -0.59 2.81
C ARG A 74 -0.02 0.00 2.59
N PHE A 75 1.01 -0.46 3.30
CA PHE A 75 2.38 0.03 3.11
C PHE A 75 2.89 -0.15 1.69
N VAL A 76 2.69 -1.33 1.10
CA VAL A 76 3.09 -1.60 -0.28
C VAL A 76 2.31 -0.71 -1.26
N ALA A 77 0.99 -0.58 -1.08
CA ALA A 77 0.16 0.28 -1.91
C ALA A 77 0.60 1.75 -1.82
N THR A 78 0.72 2.30 -0.62
CA THR A 78 1.14 3.70 -0.41
C THR A 78 2.54 3.97 -0.94
N ARG A 79 3.49 3.04 -0.74
CA ARG A 79 4.86 3.18 -1.26
C ARG A 79 4.86 3.21 -2.79
N SER A 80 4.10 2.31 -3.40
CA SER A 80 4.00 2.23 -4.86
C SER A 80 3.37 3.48 -5.45
N GLY A 81 2.28 3.99 -4.84
CA GLY A 81 1.65 5.26 -5.23
C GLY A 81 2.60 6.45 -5.15
N ARG A 82 3.37 6.58 -4.05
CA ARG A 82 4.37 7.65 -3.90
C ARG A 82 5.50 7.57 -4.93
N SER A 83 5.96 6.36 -5.25
CA SER A 83 6.98 6.16 -6.29
C SER A 83 6.48 6.57 -7.67
N LEU A 84 5.22 6.27 -8.00
CA LEU A 84 4.60 6.68 -9.27
C LEU A 84 4.42 8.20 -9.35
N ALA A 85 3.86 8.80 -8.30
CA ALA A 85 3.66 10.25 -8.23
C ALA A 85 5.00 10.99 -8.37
N GLY A 86 6.01 10.60 -7.60
CA GLY A 86 7.33 11.22 -7.70
C GLY A 86 8.02 11.06 -9.06
N ALA A 87 7.79 9.95 -9.76
CA ALA A 87 8.29 9.78 -11.13
C ALA A 87 7.60 10.75 -12.12
N VAL A 88 6.29 10.94 -11.97
CA VAL A 88 5.52 11.91 -12.78
C VAL A 88 5.94 13.34 -12.48
N ASP A 89 6.03 13.70 -11.20
CA ASP A 89 6.40 15.04 -10.74
C ASP A 89 7.83 15.39 -11.16
N ALA A 90 8.77 14.46 -10.98
CA ALA A 90 10.17 14.67 -11.41
C ALA A 90 10.29 14.85 -12.92
N THR A 91 9.54 14.08 -13.70
CA THR A 91 9.53 14.21 -15.17
C THR A 91 8.90 15.52 -15.61
N THR A 92 7.83 15.94 -14.95
CA THR A 92 7.15 17.21 -15.22
C THR A 92 8.07 18.40 -14.93
N ALA A 93 8.71 18.40 -13.76
CA ALA A 93 9.69 19.42 -13.38
C ALA A 93 10.90 19.45 -14.33
N TYR A 94 11.41 18.28 -14.75
CA TYR A 94 12.48 18.17 -15.75
C TYR A 94 12.09 18.78 -17.10
N VAL A 95 10.88 18.49 -17.61
CA VAL A 95 10.36 19.08 -18.86
C VAL A 95 10.22 20.60 -18.74
N ASN A 96 9.85 21.11 -17.56
CA ASN A 96 9.74 22.54 -17.29
C ASN A 96 11.10 23.23 -17.06
N GLY A 97 12.20 22.48 -17.06
CA GLY A 97 13.55 23.00 -16.80
C GLY A 97 13.87 23.25 -15.32
N ASP A 98 12.98 22.85 -14.40
CA ASP A 98 13.16 22.99 -12.96
C ASP A 98 13.83 21.74 -12.38
N LEU A 99 15.16 21.72 -12.48
CA LEU A 99 15.97 20.57 -12.05
C LEU A 99 16.01 20.40 -10.52
N GLU A 100 15.83 21.49 -9.76
CA GLU A 100 15.79 21.41 -8.30
C GLU A 100 14.50 20.74 -7.83
N MET A 101 13.37 21.12 -8.41
CA MET A 101 12.08 20.49 -8.16
C MET A 101 12.09 19.03 -8.62
N ALA A 102 12.71 18.71 -9.75
CA ALA A 102 12.86 17.33 -10.22
C ALA A 102 13.66 16.47 -9.23
N ALA A 103 14.76 17.00 -8.70
CA ALA A 103 15.56 16.32 -7.69
C ALA A 103 14.83 16.19 -6.35
N ASN A 104 14.03 17.19 -5.99
CA ASN A 104 13.22 17.14 -4.78
C ASN A 104 12.13 16.07 -4.85
N ALA A 105 11.39 16.01 -5.96
CA ALA A 105 10.37 15.00 -6.20
C ALA A 105 10.94 13.57 -6.12
N GLN A 106 12.14 13.34 -6.67
CA GLN A 106 12.81 12.04 -6.51
C GLN A 106 13.16 11.71 -5.06
N ARG A 107 13.68 12.67 -4.28
CA ARG A 107 14.01 12.45 -2.86
C ARG A 107 12.77 12.16 -2.02
N GLU A 108 11.69 12.90 -2.25
CA GLU A 108 10.43 12.68 -1.55
C GLU A 108 9.84 11.31 -1.86
N ALA A 109 9.92 10.85 -3.11
CA ALA A 109 9.46 9.53 -3.53
C ALA A 109 10.18 8.35 -2.83
N LEU A 110 11.44 8.54 -2.42
CA LEU A 110 12.23 7.55 -1.69
C LEU A 110 11.82 7.43 -0.21
N THR A 111 11.15 8.45 0.33
CA THR A 111 10.75 8.49 1.73
C THR A 111 9.71 7.41 2.02
N ALA A 112 10.02 6.57 3.02
CA ALA A 112 9.14 5.49 3.42
C ALA A 112 7.75 6.04 3.87
N PRO A 113 6.64 5.41 3.46
CA PRO A 113 5.34 5.74 3.99
C PRO A 113 5.27 5.47 5.49
N VAL A 114 4.72 6.43 6.23
CA VAL A 114 4.18 6.18 7.56
C VAL A 114 2.79 5.59 7.36
N VAL A 115 2.60 4.34 7.76
CA VAL A 115 1.29 3.69 7.76
C VAL A 115 0.95 3.39 9.20
N ASP A 116 -0.07 4.06 9.72
CA ASP A 116 -0.55 3.80 11.08
C ASP A 116 -1.02 2.35 11.15
N ALA A 117 -0.36 1.57 12.01
CA ALA A 117 -0.77 0.21 12.31
C ALA A 117 -1.85 0.24 13.39
N PRO A 118 -2.98 -0.48 13.24
CA PRO A 118 -3.90 -0.67 14.37
C PRO A 118 -3.15 -1.44 15.46
N GLY A 119 -2.85 -0.76 16.57
CA GLY A 119 -2.08 -1.29 17.70
C GLY A 119 -0.87 -0.45 18.11
N SER A 120 -0.42 0.52 17.30
CA SER A 120 0.59 1.50 17.74
C SER A 120 -0.06 2.59 18.59
N GLY A 121 -0.46 2.22 19.80
CA GLY A 121 -0.80 3.18 20.84
C GLY A 121 0.43 4.03 21.18
N GLY A 122 0.38 5.30 20.78
CA GLY A 122 0.99 6.42 21.49
C GLY A 122 2.52 6.52 21.48
N SER A 123 3.04 7.34 20.57
CA SER A 123 3.95 8.43 20.96
C SER A 123 4.10 9.36 19.77
N GLY A 124 3.12 10.25 19.62
CA GLY A 124 3.35 11.52 18.94
C GLY A 124 4.45 12.26 19.69
N GLY A 125 5.60 12.43 19.05
CA GLY A 125 6.70 13.26 19.51
C GLY A 125 7.10 14.19 18.39
N GLN A 126 6.46 15.36 18.34
CA GLN A 126 7.03 16.53 17.67
C GLN A 126 8.44 16.76 18.22
N ALA A 127 9.43 16.92 17.34
CA ALA A 127 10.65 17.64 17.67
C ALA A 127 11.33 18.19 16.41
N ARG A 128 11.08 19.48 16.19
CA ARG A 128 11.98 20.53 15.70
C ARG A 128 12.56 20.43 14.29
#